data_AF-A0A822FS44-F1
#
_entry.id   AF-A0A822FS44-F1
#
_cell.length_a   1.000
_cell.length_b   1.000
_cell.length_c   1.000
_cell.angle_alpha   90.00
_cell.angle_beta   90.00
_cell.angle_gamma   90.00
#
_symmetry.space_group_name_H-M   'P 1'
#
loop_
_entity.id
_entity.type
_entity.pdbx_description
1 polymer ?
#
loop_
_entity_poly.entity_id
_entity_poly.type
_entity_poly.pdbx_seq_one_letter_code
_entity_poly.pdbx_strand_id
1 'polypeptide(L)' 'YCLVGIGGSENFYSTFESELHDHIPVIHSSIGDCRIVGRLTVGNRHGLLVPASTTDSELQHI' A
#
# COMPACT_ATOMS: atom_id res chain seq x y z
N TYR A 1 -8.79 2.06 3.20
CA TYR A 1 -7.52 1.32 3.12
C TYR A 1 -6.41 2.34 2.87
N CYS A 2 -5.20 2.06 3.36
CA CYS A 2 -4.00 2.85 3.12
C CYS A 2 -2.91 1.90 2.62
N LEU A 3 -2.24 2.24 1.53
CA LEU A 3 -1.12 1.47 0.99
C LEU A 3 0.18 2.21 1.28
N VAL A 4 1.12 1.51 1.90
CA VAL A 4 2.47 2.01 2.18
C VAL A 4 3.50 1.09 1.58
N GLY A 5 4.56 1.69 1.03
CA GLY A 5 5.65 0.96 0.42
C GLY A 5 6.45 0.20 1.46
N ILE A 6 6.82 -1.04 1.14
CA ILE A 6 7.77 -1.82 1.95
C ILE A 6 9.15 -1.16 2.02
N GLY A 7 9.92 -1.51 3.05
CA GLY A 7 11.30 -1.04 3.24
C GLY A 7 11.45 0.39 3.75
N GLY A 8 10.37 1.01 4.28
CA GLY A 8 10.43 2.21 5.11
C GLY A 8 10.94 1.92 6.52
N SER A 9 11.22 2.98 7.28
CA SER A 9 11.58 2.87 8.70
C SER A 9 10.36 2.59 9.58
N GLU A 10 10.56 2.01 10.77
CA GLU A 10 9.45 1.80 11.72
C GLU A 10 8.75 3.11 12.07
N ASN A 11 9.49 4.20 12.27
CA ASN A 11 8.91 5.53 12.52
C ASN A 11 7.92 5.96 11.43
N PHE A 12 8.18 5.59 10.17
CA PHE A 12 7.26 5.85 9.07
C PHE A 12 5.96 5.06 9.25
N TYR A 13 6.04 3.74 9.46
CA TYR A 13 4.85 2.91 9.66
C TYR A 13 4.06 3.31 10.90
N SER A 14 4.73 3.51 12.04
CA SER A 14 4.09 3.89 13.31
C SER A 14 3.26 5.16 13.20
N THR A 15 3.66 6.11 12.35
CA THR A 15 2.91 7.35 12.13
C THR A 15 1.58 7.10 11.40
N PHE A 16 1.55 6.17 10.43
CA PHE A 16 0.31 5.81 9.76
C PHE A 16 -0.56 4.91 10.64
N GLU A 17 0.06 3.95 11.33
CA GLU A 17 -0.66 3.03 12.21
C GLU A 17 -1.29 3.77 13.39
N SER A 18 -0.61 4.75 14.00
CA SER A 18 -1.16 5.49 15.15
C SER A 18 -2.45 6.25 14.83
N GLU A 19 -2.60 6.74 13.60
CA GLU A 19 -3.74 7.58 13.20
C GLU A 19 -4.82 6.81 12.42
N LEU A 20 -4.42 5.78 11.66
CA LEU A 20 -5.32 5.14 10.68
C LEU A 20 -5.75 3.73 11.06
N HIS A 21 -4.98 3.02 11.92
CA HIS A 21 -5.20 1.60 12.18
C HIS A 21 -6.59 1.29 12.73
N ASP A 22 -7.14 2.19 13.56
CA ASP A 22 -8.47 2.02 14.17
C ASP A 22 -9.62 2.23 13.17
N HIS A 23 -9.36 2.83 12.01
CA HIS A 23 -10.39 3.22 11.04
C HIS A 23 -10.30 2.48 9.71
N ILE A 24 -9.08 2.26 9.20
CA ILE A 24 -8.82 1.63 7.91
C ILE A 24 -7.59 0.73 7.98
N PRO A 25 -7.56 -0.37 7.22
CA PRO A 25 -6.37 -1.20 7.15
C PRO A 25 -5.20 -0.44 6.49
N VAL A 26 -4.03 -0.48 7.13
CA VAL A 26 -2.74 -0.03 6.60
C VAL A 26 -2.02 -1.26 6.05
N ILE A 27 -1.82 -1.31 4.74
CA ILE A 27 -1.30 -2.47 4.00
C ILE A 27 0.11 -2.15 3.51
N HIS A 28 1.06 -2.97 3.92
CA HIS A 28 2.47 -2.84 3.54
C HIS A 28 2.69 -3.68 2.28
N SER A 29 2.92 -3.04 1.14
CA SER A 29 3.07 -3.77 -0.14
C SER A 29 4.10 -3.13 -1.06
N SER A 30 4.55 -3.88 -2.05
CA SER A 30 5.18 -3.37 -3.26
C SER A 30 4.21 -3.47 -4.43
N ILE A 31 4.48 -2.72 -5.49
CA ILE A 31 3.71 -2.80 -6.73
C ILE A 31 4.71 -2.92 -7.88
N GLY A 32 4.74 -4.09 -8.53
CA GLY A 32 5.74 -4.42 -9.54
C GLY A 32 7.16 -4.35 -8.99
N ASP A 33 7.39 -4.94 -7.80
CA ASP A 33 8.67 -4.92 -7.07
C ASP A 33 9.17 -3.51 -6.71
N CYS A 34 8.33 -2.49 -6.85
CA CYS A 34 8.66 -1.10 -6.56
C CYS A 34 8.04 -0.64 -5.24
N ARG A 35 8.79 0.18 -4.49
CA ARG A 35 8.35 0.77 -3.21
C ARG A 35 7.53 2.06 -3.38
N ILE A 36 7.43 2.58 -4.61
CA ILE A 36 6.74 3.83 -4.95
C ILE A 36 5.24 3.62 -5.18
N VAL A 37 4.59 2.86 -4.29
CA VAL A 37 3.18 2.41 -4.44
C VAL A 37 2.20 3.56 -4.65
N GLY A 38 2.41 4.69 -3.95
CA GLY A 38 1.56 5.88 -4.08
C GLY A 38 1.67 6.62 -5.41
N ARG A 39 2.73 6.38 -6.20
CA ARG A 39 2.86 6.95 -7.56
C ARG A 39 2.37 6.00 -8.65
N LEU A 40 2.38 4.70 -8.39
CA LEU A 40 2.03 3.66 -9.36
C LEU A 40 0.54 3.31 -9.33
N THR A 41 -0.13 3.54 -8.20
CA THR A 41 -1.52 3.16 -8.00
C THR A 41 -2.41 4.38 -7.85
N VAL A 42 -3.67 4.22 -8.24
CA VAL A 42 -4.71 5.23 -8.03
C VAL A 42 -5.98 4.51 -7.60
N GLY A 43 -6.69 5.03 -6.60
CA GLY A 43 -7.89 4.39 -6.11
C GLY A 43 -8.74 5.30 -5.25
N ASN A 44 -9.94 4.81 -4.96
CA ASN A 44 -10.90 5.43 -4.07
C ASN A 44 -11.58 4.34 -3.22
N ARG A 45 -12.57 4.73 -2.41
CA ARG A 45 -13.31 3.78 -1.55
C ARG A 45 -14.06 2.66 -2.30
N HIS A 46 -14.15 2.71 -3.62
CA HIS A 46 -14.86 1.75 -4.46
C HIS A 46 -13.93 0.85 -5.28
N GLY A 47 -12.63 1.14 -5.34
CA GLY A 47 -11.68 0.32 -6.09
C GLY A 47 -10.29 0.91 -6.18
N LEU A 48 -9.34 0.06 -6.54
CA LEU A 48 -7.93 0.37 -6.70
C LEU A 48 -7.47 -0.08 -8.09
N LEU A 49 -6.84 0.83 -8.82
CA LEU A 49 -6.16 0.53 -10.09
C LEU A 49 -4.66 0.37 -9.82
N VAL A 50 -4.12 -0.74 -10.28
CA VAL A 50 -2.70 -1.08 -10.22
C VAL A 50 -2.15 -1.25 -11.63
N PRO A 51 -0.83 -1.03 -11.86
CA PRO A 51 -0.23 -1.20 -13.17
C PRO A 51 -0.22 -2.68 -13.60
N ALA A 52 -0.13 -2.94 -14.90
CA ALA A 52 -0.03 -4.29 -15.45
C ALA A 52 1.25 -5.05 -15.04
N SER A 53 2.24 -4.35 -14.50
CA SER A 53 3.47 -4.94 -13.96
C SER A 53 3.32 -5.48 -12.54
N THR A 54 2.16 -5.29 -11.90
CA THR A 54 1.91 -5.81 -10.54
C THR A 54 1.89 -7.33 -10.57
N THR A 55 2.61 -7.96 -9.66
CA THR A 55 2.69 -9.43 -9.60
C THR A 55 1.43 -10.02 -8.96
N ASP A 56 1.12 -11.28 -9.28
CA ASP A 56 -0.04 -11.98 -8.70
C ASP A 56 0.05 -12.09 -7.18
N SER A 57 1.26 -12.25 -6.64
CA SER A 57 1.49 -12.28 -5.18
C SER A 57 1.18 -10.94 -4.51
N GLU A 58 1.58 -9.82 -5.13
CA GLU A 58 1.23 -8.48 -4.64
C GLU A 58 -0.27 -8.24 -4.72
N LEU A 59 -0.92 -8.66 -5.81
CA LEU A 59 -2.37 -8.56 -5.99
C LEU A 59 -3.15 -9.38 -4.97
N GLN A 60 -2.67 -10.57 -4.59
CA GLN A 60 -3.32 -11.41 -3.59
C GLN A 60 -3.13 -10.88 -2.16
N HIS A 61 -2.07 -10.11 -1.91
CA HIS A 61 -1.75 -9.53 -0.60
C HIS A 61 -2.55 -8.26 -0.29
N ILE A 62 -2.97 -7.52 -1.32
CA ILE A 62 -3.75 -6.26 -1.21
C ILE A 62 -5.24 -6.55 -0.98
#